data_AF-A0A2M7P699-F1
#
_entry.id   AF-A0A2M7P699-F1
#
_cell.length_a   1.000
_cell.length_b   1.000
_cell.length_c   1.000
_cell.angle_alpha   90.00
_cell.angle_beta   90.00
_cell.angle_gamma   90.00
#
_symmetry.space_group_name_H-M   'P 1'
#
loop_
_entity.id
_entity.type
_entity.pdbx_description
1 polymer ?
#
loop_
_entity_poly.entity_id
_entity_poly.type
_entity_poly.pdbx_seq_one_letter_code
_entity_poly.pdbx_strand_id
1 'polypeptide(L)'
;MLRTLDDPEVNRRTVELFSHVARAVRLLDEEGVRRLVTFGEQLVLEGAQGVLLDEDFGFHPYTTWSRTTFAHADELLDEVGFEGARVRLGVLRTYGVRHGPGPFPSE
;
A
#
# COMPACT_ATOMS: atom_id res chain seq x y z
N MET A 1 -18.25 17.09 -6.98
CA MET A 1 -17.05 16.38 -6.49
C MET A 1 -15.78 17.21 -6.71
N LEU A 2 -15.52 17.75 -7.92
CA LEU A 2 -14.35 18.62 -8.18
C LEU A 2 -14.37 19.98 -7.45
N ARG A 3 -15.54 20.61 -7.23
CA ARG A 3 -15.64 21.91 -6.51
C ARG A 3 -15.07 21.90 -5.09
N THR A 4 -14.97 20.73 -4.47
CA THR A 4 -14.42 20.57 -3.12
C THR A 4 -12.90 20.70 -3.10
N LEU A 5 -12.22 20.41 -4.21
CA LEU A 5 -10.76 20.57 -4.34
C LEU A 5 -10.35 22.02 -4.61
N ASP A 6 -11.26 22.84 -5.14
CA ASP A 6 -11.02 24.27 -5.36
C ASP A 6 -11.44 25.14 -4.16
N ASP A 7 -12.04 24.53 -3.13
CA ASP A 7 -12.46 25.22 -1.91
C ASP A 7 -11.23 25.52 -1.03
N PRO A 8 -10.85 26.80 -0.83
CA PRO A 8 -9.69 27.16 -0.03
C PRO A 8 -9.76 26.66 1.42
N GLU A 9 -10.97 26.53 1.98
CA GLU A 9 -11.15 26.05 3.35
C GLU A 9 -10.90 24.54 3.45
N VAL A 10 -11.38 23.78 2.47
CA VAL A 10 -11.12 22.34 2.40
C VAL A 10 -9.62 22.09 2.20
N ASN A 11 -8.98 22.86 1.32
CA ASN A 11 -7.54 22.75 1.09
C ASN A 11 -6.75 23.06 2.35
N ARG A 12 -7.08 24.16 3.05
CA ARG A 12 -6.44 24.51 4.33
C ARG A 12 -6.55 23.38 5.34
N ARG A 13 -7.75 22.85 5.58
CA ARG A 13 -7.96 21.74 6.53
C ARG A 13 -7.23 20.48 6.13
N THR A 14 -7.20 20.18 4.83
CA THR A 14 -6.49 19.02 4.29
C THR A 14 -4.98 19.14 4.52
N VAL A 15 -4.40 20.32 4.27
CA VAL A 15 -2.99 20.62 4.55
C VAL A 15 -2.69 20.51 6.04
N GLU A 16 -3.55 21.05 6.91
CA GLU A 16 -3.40 20.93 8.37
C GLU A 16 -3.40 19.47 8.83
N LEU A 17 -4.31 18.65 8.31
CA LEU A 17 -4.39 17.21 8.60
C LEU A 17 -3.13 16.47 8.15
N PHE A 18 -2.72 16.64 6.89
CA PHE A 18 -1.51 15.99 6.38
C PHE A 18 -0.26 16.50 7.08
N SER A 19 -0.21 17.75 7.51
CA SER A 19 0.91 18.28 8.29
C SER A 19 1.03 17.59 9.65
N HIS A 20 -0.09 17.18 10.26
CA HIS A 20 -0.06 16.41 11.50
C HIS A 20 0.53 15.01 11.26
N VAL A 21 0.08 14.32 10.22
CA VAL A 21 0.60 13.00 9.83
C VAL A 21 2.09 13.09 9.47
N ALA A 22 2.48 14.10 8.69
CA ALA A 22 3.87 14.32 8.28
C ALA A 22 4.84 14.53 9.45
N ARG A 23 4.36 15.06 10.58
CA ARG A 23 5.16 15.18 11.82
C ARG A 23 5.25 13.88 12.60
N ALA A 24 4.32 12.96 12.39
CA ALA A 24 4.27 11.66 13.06
C ALA A 24 5.03 10.55 12.31
N VAL A 25 5.30 10.75 11.02
CA VAL A 25 6.02 9.78 10.18
C VAL A 25 7.43 10.25 9.84
N ARG A 26 8.35 9.31 9.68
CA ARG A 26 9.68 9.58 9.16
C ARG A 26 9.68 9.30 7.66
N LEU A 27 9.75 10.35 6.86
CA LEU A 27 9.97 10.23 5.42
C LEU A 27 11.44 9.86 5.17
N LEU A 28 11.65 8.84 4.36
CA LEU A 28 12.97 8.35 3.99
C LEU A 28 13.08 8.35 2.47
N ASP A 29 14.26 8.72 1.98
CA ASP A 29 14.68 8.43 0.61
C ASP A 29 15.24 7.00 0.53
N GLU A 30 15.65 6.58 -0.66
CA GLU A 30 16.23 5.25 -0.89
C GLU A 30 17.42 4.96 0.04
N GLU A 31 18.28 5.94 0.27
CA GLU A 31 19.45 5.77 1.14
C GLU A 31 19.05 5.61 2.61
N GLY A 32 18.02 6.32 3.05
CA GLY A 32 17.41 6.13 4.35
C GLY A 32 16.90 4.71 4.55
N VAL A 33 16.26 4.12 3.54
CA VAL A 33 15.79 2.72 3.58
C VAL A 33 16.96 1.75 3.59
N ARG A 34 17.99 1.94 2.73
CA ARG A 34 19.22 1.13 2.73
C ARG A 34 19.90 1.09 4.09
N ARG A 35 19.90 2.22 4.82
CA ARG A 35 20.42 2.26 6.19
C ARG A 35 19.60 1.40 7.14
N LEU A 36 18.27 1.48 7.11
CA LEU A 36 17.42 0.64 7.97
C LEU A 36 17.70 -0.86 7.77
N VAL A 37 17.79 -1.31 6.52
CA VAL A 37 18.11 -2.72 6.22
C VAL A 37 19.51 -3.12 6.66
N THR A 38 20.50 -2.23 6.49
CA THR A 38 21.90 -2.49 6.88
C THR A 38 22.06 -2.61 8.39
N PHE A 39 21.33 -1.81 9.17
CA PHE A 39 21.40 -1.86 10.64
C PHE A 39 20.53 -2.96 11.25
N GLY A 40 19.94 -3.83 10.43
CA GLY A 40 19.19 -5.00 10.89
C GLY A 40 17.85 -4.65 11.54
N GLU A 41 17.28 -3.49 11.21
CA GLU A 41 15.94 -3.12 11.67
C GLU A 41 14.89 -4.09 11.10
N GLN A 42 13.87 -4.40 11.90
CA GLN A 42 12.75 -5.20 11.44
C GLN A 42 11.84 -4.33 10.55
N LEU A 43 11.65 -4.76 9.31
CA LEU A 43 10.76 -4.09 8.36
C LEU A 43 9.43 -4.81 8.26
N VAL A 44 8.35 -4.03 8.27
CA VAL A 44 7.00 -4.50 7.94
C VAL A 44 6.54 -3.72 6.72
N LEU A 45 6.35 -4.43 5.60
CA LEU A 45 5.80 -3.88 4.37
C LEU A 45 4.30 -4.20 4.31
N GLU A 46 3.47 -3.18 4.41
CA GLU A 46 2.01 -3.31 4.43
C GLU A 46 1.44 -3.21 3.00
N GLY A 47 0.69 -4.22 2.58
CA GLY A 47 -0.03 -4.21 1.30
C GLY A 47 -1.25 -3.28 1.37
N ALA A 48 -1.42 -2.42 0.37
CA ALA A 48 -2.49 -1.43 0.35
C ALA A 48 -3.90 -2.02 0.09
N GLN A 49 -3.99 -3.09 -0.69
CA GLN A 49 -5.25 -3.66 -1.19
C GLN A 49 -5.18 -5.19 -1.25
N GLY A 50 -6.33 -5.85 -1.43
CA GLY A 50 -6.42 -7.30 -1.54
C GLY A 50 -5.98 -7.83 -2.91
N VAL A 51 -5.43 -9.05 -2.93
CA VAL A 51 -4.91 -9.72 -4.14
C VAL A 51 -5.94 -9.91 -5.25
N LEU A 52 -7.23 -10.03 -4.94
CA LEU A 52 -8.28 -10.17 -5.95
C LEU A 52 -8.55 -8.86 -6.73
N LEU A 53 -7.97 -7.75 -6.27
CA LEU A 53 -7.95 -6.48 -7.00
C LEU A 53 -6.65 -6.29 -7.79
N ASP A 54 -5.69 -7.19 -7.71
CA ASP A 54 -4.40 -7.07 -8.41
C ASP A 54 -4.58 -6.89 -9.93
N GLU A 55 -3.73 -6.08 -10.55
CA GLU A 55 -3.77 -5.81 -11.99
C GLU A 55 -3.59 -7.07 -12.86
N ASP A 56 -2.66 -7.95 -12.46
CA ASP A 56 -2.27 -9.14 -13.23
C ASP A 56 -3.08 -10.38 -12.82
N PHE A 57 -3.43 -10.47 -11.53
CA PHE A 57 -4.01 -11.68 -10.93
C PHE A 57 -5.47 -11.53 -10.48
N GLY A 58 -6.04 -10.34 -10.55
CA GLY A 58 -7.41 -10.06 -10.15
C GLY A 58 -8.45 -10.37 -11.22
N PHE A 59 -9.72 -10.11 -10.90
CA PHE A 59 -10.84 -10.30 -11.83
C PHE A 59 -10.99 -9.11 -12.80
N HIS A 60 -10.11 -9.02 -13.79
CA HIS A 60 -10.15 -7.95 -14.79
C HIS A 60 -11.51 -7.92 -15.54
N PRO A 61 -12.11 -6.74 -15.81
CA PRO A 61 -11.62 -5.37 -15.61
C PRO A 61 -11.94 -4.76 -14.24
N TYR A 62 -12.31 -5.57 -13.26
CA TYR A 62 -12.72 -5.11 -11.93
C TYR A 62 -11.58 -5.16 -10.91
N THR A 63 -10.43 -4.63 -11.31
CA THR A 63 -9.17 -4.63 -10.60
C THR A 63 -8.67 -3.18 -10.41
N THR A 64 -7.63 -2.99 -9.60
CA THR A 64 -6.80 -1.78 -9.62
C THR A 64 -5.76 -1.87 -10.74
N TRP A 65 -5.06 -0.77 -10.98
CA TRP A 65 -3.91 -0.65 -11.89
C TRP A 65 -2.59 -0.72 -11.12
N SER A 66 -2.58 -1.54 -10.07
CA SER A 66 -1.40 -1.76 -9.24
C SER A 66 -1.28 -3.22 -8.87
N ARG A 67 -0.03 -3.64 -8.64
CA ARG A 67 0.29 -4.97 -8.12
C ARG A 67 0.10 -4.97 -6.61
N THR A 68 -0.86 -5.76 -6.14
CA THR A 68 -1.26 -5.90 -4.74
C THR A 68 -0.83 -7.25 -4.15
N THR A 69 -0.10 -8.06 -4.92
CA THR A 69 0.67 -9.22 -4.44
C THR A 69 1.95 -8.81 -3.71
N PHE A 70 2.76 -9.79 -3.31
CA PHE A 70 4.08 -9.56 -2.70
C PHE A 70 5.15 -9.07 -3.68
N ALA A 71 4.92 -9.12 -4.99
CA ALA A 71 5.93 -8.88 -6.01
C ALA A 71 6.62 -7.51 -5.84
N HIS A 72 5.84 -6.45 -5.59
CA HIS A 72 6.40 -5.11 -5.45
C HIS A 72 7.20 -4.92 -4.15
N ALA A 73 6.77 -5.58 -3.06
CA ALA A 73 7.52 -5.57 -1.81
C ALA A 73 8.85 -6.33 -1.95
N ASP A 74 8.87 -7.44 -2.68
CA ASP A 74 10.08 -8.20 -2.96
C ASP A 74 11.07 -7.41 -3.82
N GLU A 75 10.59 -6.74 -4.88
CA GLU A 75 11.43 -5.86 -5.72
C GLU A 75 12.07 -4.74 -4.90
N LEU A 76 11.30 -4.06 -4.04
CA LEU A 76 11.83 -3.00 -3.18
C LEU A 76 12.93 -3.52 -2.25
N LEU A 77 12.74 -4.71 -1.67
CA LEU A 77 13.75 -5.34 -0.80
C LEU A 77 15.02 -5.71 -1.58
N ASP A 78 14.88 -6.17 -2.82
CA ASP A 78 16.01 -6.48 -3.71
C ASP A 78 16.77 -5.20 -4.08
N GLU A 79 16.07 -4.11 -4.42
CA GLU A 79 16.66 -2.80 -4.77
C GLU A 79 17.49 -2.19 -3.64
N VAL A 80 17.07 -2.39 -2.38
CA VAL A 80 17.81 -1.90 -1.20
C VAL A 80 18.83 -2.89 -0.66
N GLY A 81 19.00 -4.06 -1.30
CA GLY A 81 19.98 -5.07 -0.90
C GLY A 81 19.65 -5.79 0.41
N PHE A 82 18.38 -6.05 0.70
CA PHE A 82 17.98 -6.77 1.90
C PHE A 82 18.27 -8.28 1.80
N GLU A 83 19.22 -8.75 2.61
CA GLU A 83 19.66 -10.16 2.67
C GLU A 83 19.00 -10.97 3.80
N GLY A 84 18.12 -10.34 4.58
CA GLY A 84 17.46 -10.98 5.72
C GLY A 84 16.35 -11.97 5.33
N ALA A 85 15.84 -12.70 6.32
CA ALA A 85 14.71 -13.60 6.12
C ALA A 85 13.42 -12.81 5.79
N ARG A 86 12.68 -13.29 4.78
CA ARG A 86 11.40 -12.70 4.35
C ARG A 86 10.25 -13.57 4.83
N VAL A 87 9.31 -12.98 5.57
CA VAL A 87 8.09 -13.65 6.03
C VAL A 87 6.89 -13.01 5.34
N ARG A 88 6.13 -13.79 4.58
CA ARG A 88 4.94 -13.34 3.86
C ARG A 88 3.69 -13.78 4.63
N LEU A 89 2.85 -12.81 5.01
CA LEU A 89 1.63 -13.06 5.76
C LEU A 89 0.40 -12.74 4.90
N GLY A 90 -0.40 -13.75 4.59
CA GLY A 90 -1.69 -13.59 3.94
C GLY A 90 -2.80 -13.38 4.97
N VAL A 91 -3.52 -12.27 4.90
CA VAL A 91 -4.62 -11.95 5.82
C VAL A 91 -5.95 -12.18 5.10
N LEU A 92 -6.76 -13.09 5.63
CA LEU A 92 -8.10 -13.39 5.12
C LEU A 92 -9.15 -13.10 6.19
N ARG A 93 -10.32 -12.66 5.74
CA ARG A 93 -11.52 -12.63 6.57
C ARG A 93 -12.13 -14.03 6.61
N THR A 94 -12.92 -14.32 7.64
CA THR A 94 -13.67 -15.58 7.76
C THR A 94 -14.82 -15.70 6.75
N TYR A 95 -15.14 -14.63 6.03
CA TYR A 95 -16.14 -14.56 4.97
C TYR A 95 -15.66 -13.65 3.84
N GLY A 96 -16.13 -13.91 2.62
CA GLY A 96 -15.84 -13.08 1.45
C GLY A 96 -16.63 -11.78 1.49
N VAL A 97 -16.02 -10.68 1.05
CA VAL A 97 -16.70 -9.42 0.76
C VAL A 97 -16.11 -8.81 -0.51
N ARG A 98 -16.96 -8.14 -1.28
CA ARG A 98 -16.55 -7.37 -2.45
C ARG A 98 -17.28 -6.03 -2.45
N HIS A 99 -16.53 -4.96 -2.68
CA HIS A 99 -17.11 -3.65 -2.97
C HIS A 99 -16.99 -3.36 -4.47
N GLY A 100 -18.07 -2.87 -5.08
CA GLY A 100 -18.13 -2.61 -6.52
C GLY A 100 -18.49 -3.84 -7.36
N PRO A 101 -18.76 -3.64 -8.66
CA PRO A 101 -19.23 -4.69 -9.56
C PRO A 101 -18.14 -5.73 -9.85
N GLY A 102 -18.56 -6.90 -10.33
CA GLY A 102 -17.70 -7.96 -10.86
C GLY A 102 -17.89 -9.31 -10.16
N PRO A 103 -17.14 -10.36 -10.57
CA PRO A 103 -17.37 -11.72 -10.07
C PRO A 103 -17.25 -11.87 -8.56
N PHE A 104 -18.29 -12.38 -7.91
CA PHE A 104 -18.21 -12.85 -6.53
C PHE A 104 -18.88 -14.22 -6.43
N PRO A 105 -18.10 -15.31 -6.58
CA PRO A 105 -18.69 -16.66 -6.73
C PRO A 105 -19.57 -17.13 -5.56
N SER A 106 -19.39 -16.55 -4.38
CA SER A 106 -20.08 -16.92 -3.14
C SER A 106 -20.93 -15.78 -2.58
N GLU A 107 -21.41 -14.88 -3.45
CA GLU A 107 -22.35 -13.81 -3.05
C GLU A 107 -23.64 -14.35 -2.44
#